data_AF-A0A8J5BVB7-F1
#
_entry.id   AF-A0A8J5BVB7-F1
#
_cell.length_a   1.000
_cell.length_b   1.000
_cell.length_c   1.000
_cell.angle_alpha   90.00
_cell.angle_beta   90.00
_cell.angle_gamma   90.00
#
_symmetry.space_group_name_H-M   'P 1'
#
loop_
_entity.id
_entity.type
_entity.pdbx_description
1 polymer ?
#
loop_
_entity_poly.entity_id
_entity_poly.type
_entity_poly.pdbx_seq_one_letter_code
_entity_poly.pdbx_strand_id
1 'polypeptide(L)'
;MDIGKILDVTPEPILSTDAVINAASDNRSMDYCLPVQMAEFQRELTDQVVNLHYSDILRFYDTISPTQNQSCAPSDWADSLGAMYQDSLLVATHPYLLVDHYMPRSLLLKEIPDKLARTSAKFAVLGDIVSLLENKQYNVALLARSGKTLDLVEAFLHGKPVSFERHTGPYLREPSAKQRAHKTTIHVMSSSLLESSYNGDHRFDLVIAFDSTFNPAEVHVETLRMQKRNIPAPVLRLVSNLSAEHVAYSFGLTANPDRVFTEEVIAALVVLRDKSGTIPAGMKSLYLQQLQPLAYWFADLSLPWPLPDLSPISGYSKLDVETSMASSYHRRSAIPGTANDPTDTSSQPSKRYKLDPISADHFAPPHDYVHGRWTGLTQGLLEQYNALVGRERQLVNEIESHRLLATTQQLKMESQQDEIARQVRQHASFEETIGKLERKVERGESDAVRKEEAVVRLQDEVASLKAILASGEDAEIKTKQQEEIQALKTSLQKANATADARSNENDYMRTEYQKASESASEALAKVGVLTTELAEANQRADGEYAALRKLTFDEEREIRDSEIAELKVKVENLEEQLKRQSEAAPKTSRARYGVRSSSVPRRALSPADGPNTQSE
;
A
#
# COMPACT_ATOMS: atom_id res chain seq x y z
N MET A 1 -26.96 -33.20 -32.27
CA MET A 1 -26.50 -31.87 -31.83
C MET A 1 -27.09 -31.65 -30.46
N ASP A 2 -26.27 -31.82 -29.41
CA ASP A 2 -26.71 -31.73 -28.03
C ASP A 2 -26.85 -30.26 -27.61
N ILE A 3 -28.10 -29.81 -27.54
CA ILE A 3 -28.51 -28.45 -27.18
C ILE A 3 -28.15 -28.13 -25.71
N GLY A 4 -27.90 -29.16 -24.89
CA GLY A 4 -27.51 -29.02 -23.48
C GLY A 4 -26.06 -28.56 -23.25
N LYS A 5 -25.16 -28.69 -24.23
CA LYS A 5 -23.75 -28.23 -24.09
C LYS A 5 -23.54 -26.76 -24.44
N ILE A 6 -24.56 -26.08 -24.99
CA ILE A 6 -24.48 -24.65 -25.37
C ILE A 6 -24.87 -23.75 -24.18
N LEU A 7 -25.56 -24.27 -23.17
CA LEU A 7 -26.09 -23.50 -22.04
C LEU A 7 -25.19 -23.48 -20.79
N ASP A 8 -24.07 -24.22 -20.79
CA ASP A 8 -23.11 -24.31 -19.67
C ASP A 8 -21.89 -23.38 -19.82
N VAL A 9 -21.87 -22.55 -20.87
CA VAL A 9 -20.95 -21.42 -20.91
C VAL A 9 -21.63 -20.31 -20.13
N THR A 10 -21.22 -20.11 -18.88
CA THR A 10 -21.51 -18.86 -18.15
C THR A 10 -21.23 -17.72 -19.12
N PRO A 11 -22.22 -16.89 -19.49
CA PRO A 11 -21.96 -15.77 -20.37
C PRO A 11 -20.90 -14.94 -19.67
N GLU A 12 -19.73 -14.79 -20.30
CA GLU A 12 -18.78 -13.76 -19.90
C GLU A 12 -19.60 -12.49 -19.80
N PRO A 13 -19.53 -11.77 -18.67
CA PRO A 13 -20.38 -10.62 -18.50
C PRO A 13 -19.91 -9.60 -19.54
N ILE A 14 -20.68 -9.48 -20.63
CA ILE A 14 -20.59 -8.39 -21.59
C ILE A 14 -21.05 -7.15 -20.81
N LEU A 15 -20.18 -6.67 -19.92
CA LEU A 15 -20.38 -5.46 -19.13
C LEU A 15 -20.19 -4.29 -20.07
N SER A 16 -21.24 -3.98 -20.83
CA SER A 16 -21.50 -2.68 -21.45
C SER A 16 -20.31 -1.96 -22.08
N THR A 17 -19.35 -2.67 -22.69
CA THR A 17 -18.24 -2.05 -23.43
C THR A 17 -18.77 -1.28 -24.63
N ASP A 18 -19.84 -1.79 -25.25
CA ASP A 18 -20.48 -1.16 -26.41
C ASP A 18 -21.08 0.20 -26.08
N ALA A 19 -21.54 0.46 -24.85
CA ALA A 19 -22.13 1.75 -24.50
C ALA A 19 -21.09 2.88 -24.39
N VAL A 20 -19.86 2.56 -23.96
CA VAL A 20 -18.75 3.53 -23.87
C VAL A 20 -18.10 3.71 -25.24
N ILE A 21 -17.91 2.62 -25.99
CA ILE A 21 -17.29 2.62 -27.33
C ILE A 21 -18.21 3.30 -28.36
N ASN A 22 -19.54 3.08 -28.30
CA ASN A 22 -20.49 3.70 -29.23
C ASN A 22 -20.87 5.15 -28.87
N ALA A 23 -20.48 5.63 -27.68
CA ALA A 23 -20.68 7.03 -27.27
C ALA A 23 -19.54 7.95 -27.73
N ALA A 24 -18.43 7.38 -28.22
CA ALA A 24 -17.34 8.15 -28.82
C ALA A 24 -17.82 8.72 -30.17
N SER A 25 -17.88 10.04 -30.24
CA SER A 25 -18.01 10.80 -31.50
C SER A 25 -16.90 10.43 -32.49
N ASP A 26 -17.02 10.81 -33.76
CA ASP A 26 -15.97 10.72 -34.80
C ASP A 26 -14.71 11.55 -34.43
N ASN A 27 -14.02 11.18 -33.34
CA ASN A 27 -12.89 11.92 -32.81
C ASN A 27 -11.63 11.49 -33.55
N ARG A 28 -11.24 12.32 -34.52
CA ARG A 28 -10.00 12.21 -35.31
C ARG A 28 -9.00 13.31 -34.96
N SER A 29 -9.01 13.78 -33.71
CA SER A 29 -8.09 14.84 -33.23
C SER A 29 -6.61 14.49 -33.41
N MET A 30 -6.28 13.20 -33.58
CA MET A 30 -4.91 12.66 -33.59
C MET A 30 -4.14 12.94 -32.28
N ASP A 31 -4.85 13.32 -31.22
CA ASP A 31 -4.35 13.52 -29.87
C ASP A 31 -5.40 12.97 -28.90
N TYR A 32 -5.11 11.78 -28.37
CA TYR A 32 -6.04 10.95 -27.62
C TYR A 32 -5.55 10.78 -26.19
N CYS A 33 -6.49 10.76 -25.24
CA CYS A 33 -6.18 10.52 -23.84
C CYS A 33 -6.65 9.13 -23.41
N LEU A 34 -5.76 8.39 -22.76
CA LEU A 34 -6.10 7.16 -22.05
C LEU A 34 -6.01 7.45 -20.54
N PRO A 35 -7.15 7.50 -19.82
CA PRO A 35 -7.11 7.62 -18.37
C PRO A 35 -6.36 6.42 -17.77
N VAL A 36 -5.71 6.60 -16.64
CA VAL A 36 -5.00 5.51 -15.94
C VAL A 36 -5.37 5.55 -14.46
N GLN A 37 -5.55 4.39 -13.84
CA GLN A 37 -5.69 4.31 -12.39
C GLN A 37 -4.37 4.65 -11.70
N MET A 38 -4.41 4.91 -10.39
CA MET A 38 -3.21 4.99 -9.57
C MET A 38 -3.15 3.76 -8.67
N ALA A 39 -1.95 3.23 -8.47
CA ALA A 39 -1.74 2.17 -7.48
C ALA A 39 -2.03 2.70 -6.07
N GLU A 40 -2.32 1.79 -5.14
CA GLU A 40 -2.61 2.15 -3.74
C GLU A 40 -1.48 2.99 -3.12
N PHE A 41 -0.23 2.58 -3.35
CA PHE A 41 0.95 3.31 -2.88
C PHE A 41 1.08 4.71 -3.50
N GLN A 42 0.73 4.86 -4.78
CA GLN A 42 0.71 6.18 -5.44
C GLN A 42 -0.32 7.11 -4.80
N ARG A 43 -1.54 6.61 -4.54
CA ARG A 43 -2.61 7.40 -3.91
C ARG A 43 -2.22 7.86 -2.51
N GLU A 44 -1.66 6.95 -1.71
CA GLU A 44 -1.19 7.26 -0.36
C GLU A 44 -0.07 8.30 -0.37
N LEU A 45 0.93 8.15 -1.25
CA LEU A 45 1.99 9.14 -1.39
C LEU A 45 1.47 10.50 -1.86
N THR A 46 0.51 10.55 -2.78
CA THR A 46 -0.11 11.82 -3.21
C THR A 46 -0.82 12.51 -2.04
N ASP A 47 -1.55 11.77 -1.19
CA ASP A 47 -2.15 12.37 0.01
C ASP A 47 -1.08 12.87 0.99
N GLN A 48 0.01 12.12 1.19
CA GLN A 48 1.11 12.55 2.05
C GLN A 48 1.81 13.81 1.55
N VAL A 49 2.04 13.93 0.24
CA VAL A 49 2.61 15.14 -0.38
C VAL A 49 1.71 16.33 -0.10
N VAL A 50 0.41 16.25 -0.41
CA VAL A 50 -0.52 17.37 -0.14
C VAL A 50 -0.58 17.73 1.35
N ASN A 51 -0.57 16.72 2.24
CA ASN A 51 -0.60 16.95 3.68
C ASN A 51 0.72 17.56 4.23
N LEU A 52 1.86 17.35 3.57
CA LEU A 52 3.12 18.00 3.94
C LEU A 52 3.03 19.52 3.77
N HIS A 53 2.34 19.97 2.73
CA HIS A 53 2.15 21.38 2.40
C HIS A 53 0.89 22.00 3.03
N TYR A 54 0.30 21.34 4.05
CA TYR A 54 -0.97 21.74 4.67
C TYR A 54 -0.99 23.21 5.14
N SER A 55 0.06 23.66 5.83
CA SER A 55 0.13 25.03 6.36
C SER A 55 0.21 26.08 5.24
N ASP A 56 0.90 25.75 4.15
CA ASP A 56 1.16 26.70 3.08
C ASP A 56 -0.04 26.82 2.14
N ILE A 57 -0.80 25.73 1.98
CA ILE A 57 -2.10 25.75 1.29
C ILE A 57 -3.08 26.70 2.02
N LEU A 58 -3.22 26.59 3.34
CA LEU A 58 -4.12 27.49 4.09
C LEU A 58 -3.66 28.95 4.01
N ARG A 59 -2.35 29.20 4.16
CA ARG A 59 -1.78 30.54 3.99
C ARG A 59 -2.07 31.13 2.62
N PHE A 60 -1.96 30.32 1.56
CA PHE A 60 -2.28 30.74 0.20
C PHE A 60 -3.73 31.24 0.10
N TYR A 61 -4.71 30.47 0.57
CA TYR A 61 -6.12 30.86 0.56
C TYR A 61 -6.46 32.01 1.52
N ASP A 62 -5.64 32.29 2.53
CA ASP A 62 -5.82 33.45 3.41
C ASP A 62 -5.22 34.73 2.80
N THR A 63 -4.17 34.60 1.98
CA THR A 63 -3.52 35.74 1.32
C THR A 63 -4.21 36.17 0.03
N ILE A 64 -4.89 35.27 -0.67
CA ILE A 64 -5.63 35.60 -1.88
C ILE A 64 -6.93 36.32 -1.51
N SER A 65 -6.92 37.65 -1.64
CA SER A 65 -8.14 38.44 -1.65
C SER A 65 -8.75 38.45 -3.05
N PRO A 66 -10.09 38.38 -3.19
CA PRO A 66 -10.80 38.20 -4.47
C PRO A 66 -10.69 39.37 -5.46
N THR A 67 -9.89 40.41 -5.17
CA THR A 67 -9.87 41.67 -5.92
C THR A 67 -8.54 42.04 -6.57
N GLN A 68 -7.50 41.18 -6.55
CA GLN A 68 -6.26 41.46 -7.25
C GLN A 68 -5.79 40.29 -8.13
N ASN A 69 -6.09 40.39 -9.42
CA ASN A 69 -5.39 39.72 -10.53
C ASN A 69 -3.97 40.31 -10.73
N GLN A 70 -3.26 40.61 -9.65
CA GLN A 70 -1.88 41.09 -9.73
C GLN A 70 -0.96 40.06 -9.09
N SER A 71 -0.07 39.54 -9.93
CA SER A 71 1.15 38.81 -9.60
C SER A 71 1.75 39.29 -8.28
N CYS A 72 1.48 38.60 -7.18
CA CYS A 72 2.20 38.79 -5.94
C CYS A 72 3.59 38.16 -6.09
N ALA A 73 4.62 38.94 -5.75
CA ALA A 73 6.02 38.54 -5.68
C ALA A 73 6.20 37.21 -4.90
N PRO A 74 7.28 36.44 -5.17
CA PRO A 74 7.43 35.07 -4.70
C PRO A 74 7.46 35.05 -3.19
N SER A 75 6.34 34.69 -2.61
CA SER A 75 6.17 34.36 -1.20
C SER A 75 6.77 32.98 -0.96
N ASP A 76 7.24 32.73 0.25
CA ASP A 76 7.80 31.42 0.67
C ASP A 76 6.87 30.23 0.34
N TRP A 77 5.56 30.47 0.20
CA TRP A 77 4.58 29.45 -0.18
C TRP A 77 4.55 29.11 -1.67
N ALA A 78 5.00 29.99 -2.58
CA ALA A 78 4.96 29.73 -4.02
C ALA A 78 5.92 28.59 -4.40
N ASP A 79 7.13 28.61 -3.83
CA ASP A 79 8.09 27.51 -4.01
C ASP A 79 7.57 26.21 -3.39
N SER A 80 6.91 26.31 -2.22
CA SER A 80 6.30 25.16 -1.53
C SER A 80 5.16 24.53 -2.34
N LEU A 81 4.24 25.33 -2.88
CA LEU A 81 3.12 24.84 -3.71
C LEU A 81 3.60 24.38 -5.10
N GLY A 82 4.63 25.02 -5.65
CA GLY A 82 5.31 24.56 -6.86
C GLY A 82 5.94 23.18 -6.67
N ALA A 83 6.63 22.97 -5.55
CA ALA A 83 7.16 21.67 -5.16
C ALA A 83 6.05 20.63 -4.97
N MET A 84 4.98 20.96 -4.25
CA MET A 84 3.81 20.09 -4.07
C MET A 84 3.24 19.60 -5.42
N TYR A 85 3.05 20.52 -6.36
CA TYR A 85 2.54 20.20 -7.69
C TYR A 85 3.51 19.29 -8.45
N GLN A 86 4.80 19.62 -8.45
CA GLN A 86 5.82 18.84 -9.14
C GLN A 86 5.99 17.43 -8.56
N ASP A 87 5.98 17.31 -7.24
CA ASP A 87 6.06 16.03 -6.53
C ASP A 87 4.82 15.18 -6.79
N SER A 88 3.65 15.81 -6.87
CA SER A 88 2.40 15.12 -7.24
C SER A 88 2.45 14.57 -8.66
N LEU A 89 3.05 15.29 -9.61
CA LEU A 89 3.28 14.80 -10.98
C LEU A 89 4.28 13.64 -11.01
N LEU A 90 5.36 13.71 -10.21
CA LEU A 90 6.33 12.61 -10.07
C LEU A 90 5.68 11.34 -9.53
N VAL A 91 4.86 11.45 -8.48
CA VAL A 91 4.15 10.29 -7.90
C VAL A 91 3.13 9.72 -8.90
N ALA A 92 2.43 10.58 -9.65
CA ALA A 92 1.47 10.15 -10.68
C ALA A 92 2.13 9.29 -11.79
N THR A 93 3.40 9.54 -12.09
CA THR A 93 4.18 8.72 -13.04
C THR A 93 4.76 7.47 -12.37
N HIS A 94 5.59 7.63 -11.33
CA HIS A 94 6.12 6.51 -10.56
C HIS A 94 6.59 6.93 -9.15
N PRO A 95 6.23 6.18 -8.09
CA PRO A 95 6.66 6.48 -6.71
C PRO A 95 8.17 6.64 -6.50
N TYR A 96 8.99 5.81 -7.16
CA TYR A 96 10.46 5.86 -7.06
C TYR A 96 11.09 7.16 -7.56
N LEU A 97 10.36 7.99 -8.33
CA LEU A 97 10.90 9.28 -8.76
C LEU A 97 10.89 10.31 -7.63
N LEU A 98 10.03 10.13 -6.62
CA LEU A 98 10.00 10.95 -5.42
C LEU A 98 10.83 10.31 -4.28
N VAL A 99 10.69 9.00 -4.07
CA VAL A 99 11.31 8.29 -2.94
C VAL A 99 12.35 7.27 -3.42
N ASP A 100 13.62 7.68 -3.36
CA ASP A 100 14.76 6.85 -3.82
C ASP A 100 15.00 5.61 -2.94
N HIS A 101 14.61 5.63 -1.66
CA HIS A 101 14.90 4.53 -0.72
C HIS A 101 14.31 3.18 -1.12
N TYR A 102 13.19 3.18 -1.85
CA TYR A 102 12.53 1.95 -2.31
C TYR A 102 12.97 1.53 -3.72
N MET A 103 13.79 2.34 -4.39
CA MET A 103 14.29 2.06 -5.72
C MET A 103 15.33 0.93 -5.66
N PRO A 104 15.19 -0.13 -6.47
CA PRO A 104 16.18 -1.20 -6.54
C PRO A 104 17.55 -0.65 -6.97
N ARG A 105 18.62 -1.13 -6.32
CA ARG A 105 20.01 -0.72 -6.65
C ARG A 105 20.40 -1.09 -8.08
N SER A 106 19.87 -2.20 -8.60
CA SER A 106 20.04 -2.61 -9.99
C SER A 106 18.69 -2.72 -10.67
N LEU A 107 18.50 -1.93 -11.72
CA LEU A 107 17.29 -1.88 -12.53
C LEU A 107 17.24 -2.97 -13.63
N LEU A 108 18.32 -3.74 -13.80
CA LEU A 108 18.45 -4.77 -14.83
C LEU A 108 18.03 -6.17 -14.37
N LEU A 109 17.58 -6.32 -13.12
CA LEU A 109 17.14 -7.60 -12.59
C LEU A 109 15.83 -8.03 -13.27
N LYS A 110 15.66 -9.33 -13.48
CA LYS A 110 14.52 -9.91 -14.21
C LYS A 110 13.15 -9.57 -13.59
N GLU A 111 13.11 -9.33 -12.28
CA GLU A 111 11.87 -9.04 -11.53
C GLU A 111 11.45 -7.56 -11.56
N ILE A 112 12.33 -6.67 -12.01
CA ILE A 112 12.12 -5.21 -12.00
C ILE A 112 10.90 -4.80 -12.83
N PRO A 113 10.72 -5.28 -14.07
CA PRO A 113 9.58 -4.90 -14.91
C PRO A 113 8.23 -5.18 -14.23
N ASP A 114 8.09 -6.35 -13.61
CA ASP A 114 6.88 -6.75 -12.91
C ASP A 114 6.69 -5.95 -11.62
N LYS A 115 7.79 -5.63 -10.91
CA LYS A 115 7.75 -4.77 -9.72
C LYS A 115 7.29 -3.36 -10.08
N LEU A 116 7.84 -2.76 -11.14
CA LEU A 116 7.47 -1.43 -11.64
C LEU A 116 5.99 -1.37 -12.04
N ALA A 117 5.48 -2.40 -12.73
CA ALA A 117 4.05 -2.49 -13.08
C ALA A 117 3.13 -2.61 -11.85
N ARG A 118 3.58 -3.28 -10.78
CA ARG A 118 2.81 -3.39 -9.52
C ARG A 118 2.81 -2.10 -8.73
N THR A 119 3.91 -1.34 -8.76
CA THR A 119 4.05 -0.09 -7.99
C THR A 119 3.49 1.13 -8.70
N SER A 120 3.44 1.12 -10.04
CA SER A 120 2.81 2.16 -10.84
C SER A 120 1.86 1.58 -11.87
N ALA A 121 0.61 2.01 -11.79
CA ALA A 121 -0.43 1.59 -12.73
C ALA A 121 -0.19 2.10 -14.16
N LYS A 122 0.58 3.19 -14.35
CA LYS A 122 1.01 3.61 -15.70
C LYS A 122 1.92 2.61 -16.37
N PHE A 123 2.84 2.01 -15.61
CA PHE A 123 3.71 0.96 -16.13
C PHE A 123 2.91 -0.32 -16.43
N ALA A 124 1.88 -0.64 -15.64
CA ALA A 124 0.97 -1.73 -15.96
C ALA A 124 0.24 -1.49 -17.29
N VAL A 125 -0.38 -0.31 -17.47
CA VAL A 125 -1.07 0.08 -18.71
C VAL A 125 -0.11 0.11 -19.90
N LEU A 126 1.10 0.63 -19.72
CA LEU A 126 2.15 0.58 -20.75
C LEU A 126 2.48 -0.87 -21.13
N GLY A 127 2.57 -1.78 -20.16
CA GLY A 127 2.76 -3.20 -20.42
C GLY A 127 1.64 -3.83 -21.26
N ASP A 128 0.38 -3.46 -20.98
CA ASP A 128 -0.77 -3.92 -21.75
C ASP A 128 -0.72 -3.38 -23.19
N ILE A 129 -0.40 -2.09 -23.38
CA ILE A 129 -0.21 -1.47 -24.69
C ILE A 129 0.92 -2.15 -25.48
N VAL A 130 2.07 -2.39 -24.84
CA VAL A 130 3.21 -3.06 -25.45
C VAL A 130 2.85 -4.47 -25.92
N SER A 131 2.05 -5.20 -25.14
CA SER A 131 1.59 -6.54 -25.48
C SER A 131 0.65 -6.53 -26.70
N LEU A 132 -0.17 -5.50 -26.87
CA LEU A 132 -1.01 -5.32 -28.06
C LEU A 132 -0.19 -4.96 -29.32
N LEU A 133 0.95 -4.29 -29.14
CA LEU A 133 1.82 -3.83 -30.22
C LEU A 133 2.85 -4.86 -30.70
N GLU A 134 3.13 -5.92 -29.93
CA GLU A 134 4.20 -6.90 -30.17
C GLU A 134 4.25 -7.45 -31.61
N ASN A 135 3.08 -7.68 -32.21
CA ASN A 135 2.96 -8.35 -33.52
C ASN A 135 2.75 -7.42 -34.73
N LYS A 136 2.72 -6.10 -34.53
CA LYS A 136 2.20 -5.14 -35.54
C LYS A 136 3.24 -4.49 -36.45
N GLN A 137 4.55 -4.65 -36.18
CA GLN A 137 5.63 -4.02 -36.96
C GLN A 137 5.56 -2.48 -36.99
N TYR A 138 5.41 -1.85 -35.81
CA TYR A 138 5.39 -0.39 -35.70
C TYR A 138 6.69 0.18 -35.15
N ASN A 139 7.00 1.41 -35.55
CA ASN A 139 7.95 2.25 -34.83
C ASN A 139 7.16 3.22 -33.94
N VAL A 140 7.31 3.07 -32.63
CA VAL A 140 6.57 3.87 -31.64
C VAL A 140 7.53 4.80 -30.94
N ALA A 141 7.24 6.10 -30.93
CA ALA A 141 7.99 7.07 -30.13
C ALA A 141 7.39 7.13 -28.73
N LEU A 142 8.19 6.89 -27.69
CA LEU A 142 7.78 7.07 -26.30
C LEU A 142 8.52 8.28 -25.73
N LEU A 143 7.76 9.32 -25.41
CA LEU A 143 8.27 10.57 -24.85
C LEU A 143 7.96 10.62 -23.35
N ALA A 144 9.00 10.87 -22.56
CA ALA A 144 8.89 11.06 -21.12
C ALA A 144 9.91 12.11 -20.64
N ARG A 145 9.74 12.60 -19.41
CA ARG A 145 10.76 13.40 -18.71
C ARG A 145 12.11 12.69 -18.72
N SER A 146 13.17 13.47 -18.83
CA SER A 146 14.53 12.95 -18.81
C SER A 146 15.02 12.49 -17.43
N GLY A 147 16.21 11.89 -17.43
CA GLY A 147 16.84 11.36 -16.24
C GLY A 147 16.20 10.05 -15.80
N LYS A 148 15.89 9.95 -14.50
CA LYS A 148 15.43 8.71 -13.84
C LYS A 148 14.19 8.11 -14.48
N THR A 149 13.28 8.92 -15.04
CA THR A 149 12.05 8.40 -15.69
C THR A 149 12.39 7.55 -16.92
N LEU A 150 13.32 8.01 -17.77
CA LEU A 150 13.78 7.22 -18.92
C LEU A 150 14.48 5.94 -18.47
N ASP A 151 15.24 6.00 -17.37
CA ASP A 151 15.92 4.83 -16.81
C ASP A 151 14.92 3.76 -16.34
N LEU A 152 13.82 4.19 -15.70
CA LEU A 152 12.74 3.29 -15.29
C LEU A 152 11.98 2.71 -16.49
N VAL A 153 11.74 3.52 -17.53
CA VAL A 153 11.09 3.06 -18.77
C VAL A 153 11.97 2.04 -19.49
N GLU A 154 13.28 2.30 -19.63
CA GLU A 154 14.23 1.36 -20.22
C GLU A 154 14.30 0.05 -19.42
N ALA A 155 14.40 0.14 -18.10
CA ALA A 155 14.37 -1.02 -17.20
C ALA A 155 13.10 -1.85 -17.37
N PHE A 156 11.95 -1.20 -17.55
CA PHE A 156 10.68 -1.87 -17.80
C PHE A 156 10.64 -2.56 -19.16
N LEU A 157 11.08 -1.87 -20.23
CA LEU A 157 11.07 -2.39 -21.60
C LEU A 157 12.01 -3.59 -21.77
N HIS A 158 13.11 -3.66 -21.02
CA HIS A 158 13.99 -4.84 -20.99
C HIS A 158 13.29 -6.15 -20.65
N GLY A 159 12.19 -6.11 -19.89
CA GLY A 159 11.38 -7.29 -19.54
C GLY A 159 10.29 -7.65 -20.52
N LYS A 160 10.06 -6.83 -21.55
CA LYS A 160 8.95 -6.98 -22.48
C LYS A 160 9.43 -7.47 -23.84
N PRO A 161 8.59 -8.18 -24.60
CA PRO A 161 8.97 -8.74 -25.90
C PRO A 161 8.95 -7.68 -27.02
N VAL A 162 9.71 -6.59 -26.83
CA VAL A 162 9.84 -5.49 -27.80
C VAL A 162 11.28 -5.07 -27.94
N SER A 163 11.63 -4.62 -29.15
CA SER A 163 12.91 -3.95 -29.39
C SER A 163 12.76 -2.51 -28.95
N PHE A 164 13.79 -1.94 -28.33
CA PHE A 164 13.76 -0.54 -27.95
C PHE A 164 15.10 0.13 -28.22
N GLU A 165 15.06 1.43 -28.50
CA GLU A 165 16.23 2.25 -28.74
C GLU A 165 16.09 3.54 -27.94
N ARG A 166 17.12 3.91 -27.19
CA ARG A 166 17.16 5.15 -26.41
C ARG A 166 17.98 6.19 -27.16
N HIS A 167 17.41 7.37 -27.36
CA HIS A 167 18.06 8.47 -28.09
C HIS A 167 18.46 9.64 -27.18
N THR A 168 18.12 9.57 -25.89
CA THR A 168 18.46 10.60 -24.91
C THR A 168 19.15 10.00 -23.70
N GLY A 169 20.38 10.45 -23.43
CA GLY A 169 21.17 10.00 -22.28
C GLY A 169 21.85 8.64 -22.49
N PRO A 170 22.60 8.16 -21.48
CA PRO A 170 23.25 6.87 -21.53
C PRO A 170 22.23 5.73 -21.44
N TYR A 171 22.53 4.60 -22.10
CA TYR A 171 21.81 3.35 -21.89
C TYR A 171 22.12 2.78 -20.50
N LEU A 172 21.16 2.10 -19.88
CA LEU A 172 21.42 1.26 -18.71
C LEU A 172 22.22 0.03 -19.10
N ARG A 173 21.93 -0.50 -20.30
CA ARG A 173 22.68 -1.61 -20.88
C ARG A 173 22.78 -1.39 -22.38
N GLU A 174 24.01 -1.34 -22.89
CA GLU A 174 24.24 -1.22 -24.32
C GLU A 174 23.54 -2.37 -25.07
N PRO A 175 22.80 -2.05 -26.15
CA PRO A 175 22.09 -3.05 -26.93
C PRO A 175 23.11 -4.01 -27.55
N SER A 176 23.03 -5.29 -27.17
CA SER A 176 23.88 -6.33 -27.75
C SER A 176 23.32 -6.75 -29.10
N ALA A 177 24.16 -6.88 -30.12
CA ALA A 177 23.78 -7.37 -31.45
C ALA A 177 23.13 -8.78 -31.45
N LYS A 178 23.18 -9.49 -30.32
CA LYS A 178 22.53 -10.81 -30.10
C LYS A 178 21.10 -10.71 -29.54
N GLN A 179 20.59 -9.52 -29.23
CA GLN A 179 19.20 -9.38 -28.78
C GLN A 179 18.23 -9.78 -29.89
N ARG A 180 17.17 -10.50 -29.52
CA ARG A 180 16.12 -10.90 -30.46
C ARG A 180 15.50 -9.64 -31.03
N ALA A 181 15.63 -9.44 -32.34
CA ALA A 181 14.94 -8.38 -33.06
C ALA A 181 13.44 -8.70 -33.02
N HIS A 182 12.68 -7.89 -32.32
CA HIS A 182 11.23 -7.94 -32.33
C HIS A 182 10.70 -7.14 -33.52
N LYS A 183 9.45 -7.40 -33.88
CA LYS A 183 8.79 -6.73 -35.02
C LYS A 183 8.58 -5.25 -34.77
N THR A 184 8.20 -4.90 -33.55
CA THR A 184 7.89 -3.52 -33.13
C THR A 184 9.07 -2.95 -32.35
N THR A 185 9.45 -1.72 -32.69
CA THR A 185 10.54 -0.97 -32.06
C THR A 185 9.99 0.25 -31.33
N ILE A 186 10.35 0.40 -30.05
CA ILE A 186 9.98 1.54 -29.22
C ILE A 186 11.20 2.45 -29.05
N HIS A 187 11.12 3.67 -29.58
CA HIS A 187 12.17 4.66 -29.46
C HIS A 187 11.88 5.56 -28.26
N VAL A 188 12.70 5.46 -27.22
CA VAL A 188 12.58 6.20 -25.97
C VAL A 188 13.35 7.52 -26.07
N MET A 189 12.63 8.62 -25.87
CA MET A 189 13.13 9.98 -26.08
C MET A 189 12.70 10.90 -24.93
N SER A 190 13.52 11.92 -24.64
CA SER A 190 13.11 12.99 -23.72
C SER A 190 12.04 13.87 -24.35
N SER A 191 11.10 14.33 -23.54
CA SER A 191 10.10 15.32 -23.91
C SER A 191 10.65 16.74 -24.02
N SER A 192 11.94 16.98 -23.81
CA SER A 192 12.57 18.30 -23.94
C SER A 192 13.52 18.33 -25.13
N LEU A 193 13.37 19.35 -25.99
CA LEU A 193 14.21 19.59 -27.16
C LEU A 193 15.71 19.68 -26.81
N LEU A 194 16.04 20.19 -25.63
CA LEU A 194 17.44 20.39 -25.21
C LEU A 194 18.22 19.08 -25.06
N GLU A 195 17.51 17.97 -24.86
CA GLU A 195 18.11 16.67 -24.57
C GLU A 195 17.71 15.61 -25.61
N SER A 196 16.72 15.89 -26.46
CA SER A 196 16.38 15.03 -27.60
C SER A 196 17.41 15.21 -28.72
N SER A 197 18.34 14.27 -28.87
CA SER A 197 19.34 14.26 -29.94
C SER A 197 18.92 13.41 -31.14
N TYR A 198 17.61 13.22 -31.33
CA TYR A 198 17.12 12.32 -32.38
C TYR A 198 17.38 12.91 -33.77
N ASN A 199 18.38 12.35 -34.44
CA ASN A 199 18.77 12.68 -35.81
C ASN A 199 18.40 11.55 -36.80
N GLY A 200 17.62 10.56 -36.35
CA GLY A 200 17.22 9.40 -37.14
C GLY A 200 16.20 9.77 -38.22
N ASP A 201 16.01 8.88 -39.18
CA ASP A 201 15.07 9.05 -40.30
C ASP A 201 13.92 8.03 -40.26
N HIS A 202 13.46 7.65 -39.06
CA HIS A 202 12.40 6.66 -38.92
C HIS A 202 11.02 7.30 -39.09
N ARG A 203 10.08 6.55 -39.67
CA ARG A 203 8.66 6.91 -39.69
C ARG A 203 8.02 6.38 -38.42
N PHE A 204 7.50 7.27 -37.58
CA PHE A 204 6.73 6.89 -36.39
C PHE A 204 5.26 6.65 -36.73
N ASP A 205 4.72 5.55 -36.23
CA ASP A 205 3.31 5.20 -36.41
C ASP A 205 2.43 5.66 -35.26
N LEU A 206 3.00 5.72 -34.04
CA LEU A 206 2.32 6.16 -32.82
C LEU A 206 3.32 6.94 -31.96
N VAL A 207 2.84 7.99 -31.30
CA VAL A 207 3.58 8.70 -30.24
C VAL A 207 2.88 8.47 -28.91
N ILE A 208 3.57 7.92 -27.93
CA ILE A 208 3.07 7.73 -26.57
C ILE A 208 3.66 8.84 -25.70
N ALA A 209 2.79 9.68 -25.14
CA ALA A 209 3.15 10.66 -24.12
C ALA A 209 2.96 10.02 -22.74
N PHE A 210 4.06 9.73 -22.08
CA PHE A 210 4.05 8.96 -20.84
C PHE A 210 3.70 9.82 -19.60
N ASP A 211 4.08 11.09 -19.62
CA ASP A 211 3.92 12.03 -18.51
C ASP A 211 3.47 13.43 -18.96
N SER A 212 3.21 14.30 -17.99
CA SER A 212 2.67 15.65 -18.21
C SER A 212 3.66 16.66 -18.80
N THR A 213 4.94 16.29 -18.92
CA THR A 213 5.97 17.14 -19.54
C THR A 213 5.88 17.17 -21.06
N PHE A 214 5.08 16.28 -21.65
CA PHE A 214 4.82 16.28 -23.09
C PHE A 214 4.02 17.51 -23.53
N ASN A 215 4.62 18.32 -24.41
CA ASN A 215 3.97 19.45 -25.06
C ASN A 215 3.85 19.22 -26.58
N PRO A 216 2.64 19.17 -27.15
CA PRO A 216 2.47 18.97 -28.59
C PRO A 216 2.94 20.15 -29.43
N ALA A 217 3.03 21.36 -28.86
CA ALA A 217 3.46 22.58 -29.55
C ALA A 217 4.98 22.74 -29.62
N GLU A 218 5.73 21.79 -29.06
CA GLU A 218 7.19 21.85 -29.10
C GLU A 218 7.71 21.38 -30.46
N VAL A 219 8.67 22.15 -31.02
CA VAL A 219 9.16 21.95 -32.38
C VAL A 219 9.68 20.53 -32.62
N HIS A 220 10.37 19.94 -31.62
CA HIS A 220 10.89 18.58 -31.75
C HIS A 220 9.78 17.51 -31.83
N VAL A 221 8.66 17.72 -31.14
CA VAL A 221 7.52 16.80 -31.20
C VAL A 221 6.82 16.91 -32.55
N GLU A 222 6.64 18.13 -33.06
CA GLU A 222 6.04 18.38 -34.37
C GLU A 222 6.87 17.74 -35.49
N THR A 223 8.21 17.87 -35.46
CA THR A 223 9.09 17.25 -36.44
C THR A 223 9.02 15.73 -36.38
N LEU A 224 9.05 15.13 -35.18
CA LEU A 224 8.89 13.68 -34.98
C LEU A 224 7.55 13.16 -35.53
N ARG A 225 6.46 13.90 -35.33
CA ARG A 225 5.12 13.51 -35.79
C ARG A 225 4.96 13.59 -37.31
N MET A 226 5.63 14.54 -37.97
CA MET A 226 5.54 14.77 -39.41
C MET A 226 6.59 14.01 -40.22
N GLN A 227 7.53 13.35 -39.54
CA GLN A 227 8.65 12.68 -40.20
C GLN A 227 8.19 11.57 -41.15
N LYS A 228 8.51 11.73 -42.44
CA LYS A 228 8.11 10.82 -43.52
C LYS A 228 6.60 10.60 -43.62
N ARG A 229 5.80 11.58 -43.19
CA ARG A 229 4.33 11.52 -43.25
C ARG A 229 3.75 12.82 -43.78
N ASN A 230 2.62 12.69 -44.48
CA ASN A 230 1.78 13.83 -44.86
C ASN A 230 0.78 14.21 -43.76
N ILE A 231 0.48 13.26 -42.86
CA ILE A 231 -0.47 13.39 -41.75
C ILE A 231 0.31 13.13 -40.46
N PRO A 232 0.18 13.99 -39.42
CA PRO A 232 0.89 13.81 -38.17
C PRO A 232 0.58 12.46 -37.54
N ALA A 233 1.58 11.83 -36.92
CA ALA A 233 1.36 10.61 -36.15
C ALA A 233 0.36 10.86 -34.99
N PRO A 234 -0.53 9.90 -34.70
CA PRO A 234 -1.45 10.00 -33.56
C PRO A 234 -0.67 9.98 -32.25
N VAL A 235 -1.12 10.80 -31.30
CA VAL A 235 -0.58 10.88 -29.95
C VAL A 235 -1.52 10.17 -28.99
N LEU A 236 -0.97 9.32 -28.13
CA LEU A 236 -1.68 8.66 -27.03
C LEU A 236 -1.09 9.12 -25.70
N ARG A 237 -1.84 9.91 -24.94
CA ARG A 237 -1.44 10.44 -23.64
C ARG A 237 -1.91 9.53 -22.51
N LEU A 238 -0.97 9.09 -21.68
CA LEU A 238 -1.28 8.35 -20.46
C LEU A 238 -1.49 9.33 -19.31
N VAL A 239 -2.74 9.53 -18.90
CA VAL A 239 -3.11 10.52 -17.88
C VAL A 239 -3.70 9.83 -16.68
N SER A 240 -3.06 9.94 -15.51
CA SER A 240 -3.62 9.40 -14.27
C SER A 240 -4.93 10.14 -13.91
N ASN A 241 -6.05 9.42 -13.86
CA ASN A 241 -7.37 10.03 -13.75
C ASN A 241 -7.54 10.78 -12.41
N LEU A 242 -8.15 11.96 -12.44
CA LEU A 242 -8.36 12.84 -11.27
C LEU A 242 -7.08 13.11 -10.46
N SER A 243 -5.90 12.98 -11.08
CA SER A 243 -4.61 13.30 -10.46
C SER A 243 -4.13 14.69 -10.89
N ALA A 244 -2.96 15.10 -10.38
CA ALA A 244 -2.28 16.32 -10.81
C ALA A 244 -2.09 16.41 -12.33
N GLU A 245 -1.93 15.28 -13.03
CA GLU A 245 -1.81 15.27 -14.49
C GLU A 245 -3.12 15.57 -15.20
N HIS A 246 -4.24 15.08 -14.65
CA HIS A 246 -5.55 15.40 -15.20
C HIS A 246 -5.85 16.89 -15.03
N VAL A 247 -5.49 17.46 -13.87
CA VAL A 247 -5.55 18.91 -13.62
C VAL A 247 -4.64 19.67 -14.59
N ALA A 248 -3.41 19.20 -14.80
CA ALA A 248 -2.48 19.81 -15.74
C ALA A 248 -3.03 19.83 -17.17
N TYR A 249 -3.66 18.73 -17.60
CA TYR A 249 -4.27 18.60 -18.90
C TYR A 249 -5.52 19.48 -19.04
N SER A 250 -6.43 19.47 -18.07
CA SER A 250 -7.70 20.21 -18.15
C SER A 250 -7.52 21.73 -18.13
N PHE A 251 -6.56 22.23 -17.35
CA PHE A 251 -6.27 23.67 -17.24
C PHE A 251 -5.19 24.16 -18.23
N GLY A 252 -4.61 23.25 -19.03
CA GLY A 252 -3.57 23.58 -20.00
C GLY A 252 -2.28 24.08 -19.36
N LEU A 253 -1.89 23.53 -18.21
CA LEU A 253 -0.74 23.97 -17.41
C LEU A 253 0.60 23.69 -18.11
N THR A 254 0.66 22.71 -19.02
CA THR A 254 1.85 22.45 -19.83
C THR A 254 2.18 23.62 -20.76
N ALA A 255 1.17 24.39 -21.21
CA ALA A 255 1.38 25.57 -22.04
C ALA A 255 1.59 26.85 -21.21
N ASN A 256 0.97 26.93 -20.03
CA ASN A 256 1.02 28.10 -19.14
C ASN A 256 1.34 27.67 -17.70
N PRO A 257 2.63 27.52 -17.33
CA PRO A 257 3.03 27.04 -16.00
C PRO A 257 2.65 28.02 -14.88
N ASP A 258 2.56 29.33 -15.17
CA ASP A 258 2.20 30.35 -14.18
C ASP A 258 0.76 30.19 -13.66
N ARG A 259 -0.11 29.48 -14.40
CA ARG A 259 -1.48 29.17 -13.96
C ARG A 259 -1.55 28.16 -12.83
N VAL A 260 -0.43 27.51 -12.47
CA VAL A 260 -0.38 26.58 -11.33
C VAL A 260 -0.80 27.27 -10.03
N PHE A 261 -0.47 28.55 -9.87
CA PHE A 261 -0.79 29.36 -8.68
C PHE A 261 -2.22 29.91 -8.66
N THR A 262 -3.10 29.43 -9.54
CA THR A 262 -4.51 29.84 -9.52
C THR A 262 -5.29 29.09 -8.45
N GLU A 263 -6.29 29.76 -7.88
CA GLU A 263 -7.17 29.21 -6.84
C GLU A 263 -7.81 27.89 -7.29
N GLU A 264 -8.25 27.83 -8.55
CA GLU A 264 -8.94 26.68 -9.14
C GLU A 264 -8.04 25.44 -9.24
N VAL A 265 -6.78 25.61 -9.64
CA VAL A 265 -5.83 24.50 -9.83
C VAL A 265 -5.42 23.88 -8.50
N ILE A 266 -5.07 24.73 -7.53
CA ILE A 266 -4.70 24.25 -6.19
C ILE A 266 -5.91 23.63 -5.50
N ALA A 267 -7.11 24.20 -5.67
CA ALA A 267 -8.32 23.65 -5.08
C ALA A 267 -8.63 22.27 -5.68
N ALA A 268 -8.52 22.13 -7.00
CA ALA A 268 -8.70 20.86 -7.68
C ALA A 268 -7.69 19.81 -7.21
N LEU A 269 -6.41 20.15 -7.07
CA LEU A 269 -5.38 19.23 -6.60
C LEU A 269 -5.67 18.70 -5.19
N VAL A 270 -6.10 19.58 -4.27
CA VAL A 270 -6.37 19.23 -2.88
C VAL A 270 -7.68 18.46 -2.72
N VAL A 271 -8.75 18.83 -3.44
CA VAL A 271 -10.05 18.17 -3.31
C VAL A 271 -10.07 16.81 -4.02
N LEU A 272 -9.40 16.69 -5.16
CA LEU A 272 -9.36 15.45 -5.93
C LEU A 272 -8.44 14.38 -5.37
N ARG A 273 -7.56 14.71 -4.41
CA ARG A 273 -6.57 13.76 -3.85
C ARG A 273 -7.18 12.44 -3.37
N ASP A 274 -8.35 12.51 -2.71
CA ASP A 274 -9.05 11.35 -2.16
C ASP A 274 -9.57 10.42 -3.27
N LYS A 275 -9.87 10.98 -4.44
CA LYS A 275 -10.41 10.30 -5.62
C LYS A 275 -9.35 10.06 -6.71
N SER A 276 -8.09 10.37 -6.43
CA SER A 276 -6.98 10.22 -7.38
C SER A 276 -6.87 8.77 -7.86
N GLY A 277 -6.77 8.60 -9.18
CA GLY A 277 -6.63 7.31 -9.82
C GLY A 277 -7.89 6.42 -9.80
N THR A 278 -9.06 6.94 -9.46
CA THR A 278 -10.31 6.16 -9.54
C THR A 278 -10.84 6.17 -10.98
N ILE A 279 -11.09 5.00 -11.56
CA ILE A 279 -11.61 4.89 -12.93
C ILE A 279 -13.14 4.89 -12.92
N PRO A 280 -13.81 5.60 -13.85
CA PRO A 280 -15.26 5.56 -14.01
C PRO A 280 -15.77 4.12 -14.19
N ALA A 281 -16.94 3.79 -13.63
CA ALA A 281 -17.46 2.42 -13.64
C ALA A 281 -17.54 1.79 -15.04
N GLY A 282 -17.91 2.58 -16.06
CA GLY A 282 -17.99 2.12 -17.46
C GLY A 282 -16.65 1.75 -18.10
N MET A 283 -15.54 2.26 -17.58
CA MET A 283 -14.19 1.96 -18.10
C MET A 283 -13.49 0.84 -17.33
N LYS A 284 -14.03 0.36 -16.20
CA LYS A 284 -13.37 -0.68 -15.40
C LYS A 284 -13.18 -1.99 -16.16
N SER A 285 -14.15 -2.38 -16.98
CA SER A 285 -14.08 -3.58 -17.82
C SER A 285 -12.89 -3.54 -18.79
N LEU A 286 -12.54 -2.35 -19.30
CA LEU A 286 -11.42 -2.13 -20.21
C LEU A 286 -10.08 -2.58 -19.61
N TYR A 287 -9.79 -2.18 -18.38
CA TYR A 287 -8.53 -2.50 -17.71
C TYR A 287 -8.52 -3.92 -17.15
N LEU A 288 -9.68 -4.45 -16.73
CA LEU A 288 -9.80 -5.86 -16.34
C LEU A 288 -9.48 -6.81 -17.51
N GLN A 289 -9.84 -6.41 -18.73
CA GLN A 289 -9.51 -7.12 -19.96
C GLN A 289 -8.17 -6.70 -20.57
N GLN A 290 -7.25 -6.09 -19.82
CA GLN A 290 -5.91 -5.70 -20.29
C GLN A 290 -5.93 -4.91 -21.62
N LEU A 291 -6.90 -3.99 -21.77
CA LEU A 291 -7.09 -3.16 -22.95
C LEU A 291 -7.40 -3.94 -24.26
N GLN A 292 -7.72 -5.24 -24.22
CA GLN A 292 -8.08 -6.01 -25.41
C GLN A 292 -9.21 -5.37 -26.24
N PRO A 293 -10.22 -4.70 -25.66
CA PRO A 293 -11.21 -3.97 -26.46
C PRO A 293 -10.61 -2.89 -27.38
N LEU A 294 -9.40 -2.37 -27.11
CA LEU A 294 -8.71 -1.40 -27.96
C LEU A 294 -7.85 -2.04 -29.06
N ALA A 295 -7.75 -3.38 -29.09
CA ALA A 295 -6.86 -4.08 -30.02
C ALA A 295 -7.15 -3.78 -31.50
N TYR A 296 -8.41 -3.46 -31.84
CA TYR A 296 -8.78 -3.08 -33.20
C TYR A 296 -8.22 -1.71 -33.59
N TRP A 297 -8.19 -0.74 -32.66
CA TRP A 297 -7.60 0.57 -32.91
C TRP A 297 -6.07 0.48 -33.01
N PHE A 298 -5.44 -0.36 -32.19
CA PHE A 298 -4.01 -0.66 -32.34
C PHE A 298 -3.68 -1.49 -33.59
N ALA A 299 -4.68 -2.07 -34.28
CA ALA A 299 -4.47 -2.72 -35.57
C ALA A 299 -4.50 -1.71 -36.73
N ASP A 300 -5.31 -0.66 -36.61
CA ASP A 300 -5.41 0.43 -37.57
C ASP A 300 -5.57 1.77 -36.85
N LEU A 301 -4.45 2.49 -36.74
CA LEU A 301 -4.37 3.78 -36.06
C LEU A 301 -5.07 4.92 -36.82
N SER A 302 -5.64 4.66 -37.99
CA SER A 302 -6.46 5.62 -38.73
C SER A 302 -7.93 5.64 -38.29
N LEU A 303 -8.35 4.63 -37.51
CA LEU A 303 -9.70 4.53 -36.96
C LEU A 303 -9.96 5.61 -35.89
N PRO A 304 -11.22 6.05 -35.73
CA PRO A 304 -11.59 6.99 -34.67
C PRO A 304 -11.30 6.39 -33.29
N TRP A 305 -10.96 7.27 -32.34
CA TRP A 305 -10.60 6.82 -31.00
C TRP A 305 -11.82 6.24 -30.25
N PRO A 306 -11.73 5.01 -29.71
CA PRO A 306 -12.82 4.32 -29.01
C PRO A 306 -13.34 4.99 -27.74
N LEU A 307 -12.51 5.74 -27.02
CA LEU A 307 -12.84 6.21 -25.68
C LEU A 307 -13.30 7.67 -25.72
N PRO A 308 -14.21 8.07 -24.82
CA PRO A 308 -14.57 9.48 -24.70
C PRO A 308 -13.36 10.30 -24.22
N ASP A 309 -13.39 11.60 -24.54
CA ASP A 309 -12.44 12.55 -24.01
C ASP A 309 -12.52 12.64 -22.47
N LEU A 310 -11.43 13.10 -21.86
CA LEU A 310 -11.35 13.28 -20.42
C LEU A 310 -12.42 14.27 -19.92
N SER A 311 -13.07 13.91 -18.82
CA SER A 311 -14.13 14.74 -18.23
C SER A 311 -13.55 16.04 -17.65
N PRO A 312 -14.14 17.21 -17.96
CA PRO A 312 -13.65 18.48 -17.42
C PRO A 312 -13.77 18.49 -15.88
N ILE A 313 -12.77 19.09 -15.24
CA ILE A 313 -12.73 19.23 -13.78
C ILE A 313 -13.62 20.40 -13.37
N SER A 314 -14.49 20.19 -12.38
CA SER A 314 -15.30 21.25 -11.79
C SER A 314 -14.45 22.25 -11.02
N GLY A 315 -14.79 23.54 -11.07
CA GLY A 315 -14.20 24.55 -10.20
C GLY A 315 -14.57 24.27 -8.74
N TYR A 316 -13.58 24.32 -7.85
CA TYR A 316 -13.73 24.10 -6.41
C TYR A 316 -13.53 25.42 -5.66
N SER A 317 -14.27 25.59 -4.56
CA SER A 317 -14.18 26.79 -3.72
C SER A 317 -13.23 26.58 -2.54
N LYS A 318 -12.75 27.67 -1.93
CA LYS A 318 -12.02 27.67 -0.65
C LYS A 318 -12.69 26.79 0.43
N LEU A 319 -14.01 26.81 0.53
CA LEU A 319 -14.78 25.99 1.49
C LEU A 319 -14.59 24.48 1.26
N ASP A 320 -14.49 24.06 0.00
CA ASP A 320 -14.29 22.65 -0.36
C ASP A 320 -12.88 22.20 0.03
N VAL A 321 -11.90 23.09 -0.15
CA VAL A 321 -10.50 22.87 0.27
C VAL A 321 -10.42 22.73 1.79
N GLU A 322 -10.99 23.66 2.55
CA GLU A 322 -11.01 23.59 4.01
C GLU A 322 -11.69 22.32 4.52
N THR A 323 -12.81 21.92 3.89
CA THR A 323 -13.53 20.69 4.26
C THR A 323 -12.70 19.44 3.96
N SER A 324 -12.09 19.36 2.77
CA SER A 324 -11.18 18.26 2.40
C SER A 324 -10.01 18.16 3.37
N MET A 325 -9.40 19.29 3.72
CA MET A 325 -8.25 19.40 4.62
C MET A 325 -8.59 19.08 6.07
N ALA A 326 -9.76 19.50 6.56
CA ALA A 326 -10.24 19.14 7.88
C ALA A 326 -10.50 17.62 7.98
N SER A 327 -11.04 16.99 6.94
CA SER A 327 -11.29 15.55 6.93
C SER A 327 -10.00 14.72 7.04
N SER A 328 -8.90 15.14 6.40
CA SER A 328 -7.62 14.42 6.51
C SER A 328 -7.00 14.53 7.90
N TYR A 329 -7.12 15.70 8.55
CA TYR A 329 -6.64 15.89 9.92
C TYR A 329 -7.32 14.92 10.91
N HIS A 330 -8.65 14.76 10.79
CA HIS A 330 -9.40 13.84 11.64
C HIS A 330 -9.05 12.37 11.37
N ARG A 331 -8.80 11.97 10.11
CA ARG A 331 -8.31 10.62 9.78
C ARG A 331 -6.96 10.32 10.44
N ARG A 332 -6.07 11.31 10.54
CA ARG A 332 -4.73 11.14 11.12
C ARG A 332 -4.71 11.12 12.65
N SER A 333 -5.64 11.82 13.31
CA SER A 333 -5.81 11.78 14.76
C SER A 333 -6.53 10.52 15.24
N ALA A 334 -7.22 9.80 14.35
CA ALA A 334 -7.77 8.49 14.64
C ALA A 334 -6.64 7.44 14.62
N ILE A 335 -6.14 7.12 15.81
CA ILE A 335 -5.19 6.01 16.01
C ILE A 335 -5.84 4.72 15.47
N PRO A 336 -5.17 3.94 14.61
CA PRO A 336 -5.70 2.65 14.16
C PRO A 336 -5.59 1.63 15.31
N GLY A 337 -6.67 1.52 16.08
CA GLY A 337 -6.74 0.58 17.21
C GLY A 337 -8.13 0.42 17.85
N THR A 338 -9.10 1.26 17.50
CA THR A 338 -10.47 1.16 18.04
C THR A 338 -11.49 1.02 16.91
N ALA A 339 -11.37 -0.06 16.13
CA ALA A 339 -12.42 -0.48 15.21
C ALA A 339 -13.16 -1.66 15.83
N ASN A 340 -14.12 -1.35 16.70
CA ASN A 340 -15.24 -2.21 17.09
C ASN A 340 -16.31 -1.33 17.73
N ASP A 341 -17.08 -0.61 16.92
CA ASP A 341 -18.55 -0.49 17.09
C ASP A 341 -19.19 0.23 15.89
N PRO A 342 -20.11 -0.38 15.13
CA PRO A 342 -20.82 0.29 14.06
C PRO A 342 -22.23 0.71 14.51
N THR A 343 -22.32 1.55 15.54
CA THR A 343 -23.56 2.29 15.82
C THR A 343 -23.22 3.62 16.47
N ASP A 344 -23.03 4.67 15.66
CA ASP A 344 -23.44 6.01 16.10
C ASP A 344 -23.64 6.93 14.90
N THR A 345 -24.90 7.00 14.48
CA THR A 345 -25.42 8.05 13.60
C THR A 345 -26.14 9.07 14.46
N SER A 346 -25.42 10.02 15.06
CA SER A 346 -26.04 11.28 15.48
C SER A 346 -25.02 12.40 15.64
N SER A 347 -25.00 13.27 14.63
CA SER A 347 -24.47 14.62 14.70
C SER A 347 -25.32 15.49 15.64
N GLN A 348 -24.74 15.98 16.74
CA GLN A 348 -25.22 17.17 17.45
C GLN A 348 -24.01 18.01 17.92
N PRO A 349 -23.96 19.31 17.62
CA PRO A 349 -22.88 20.19 18.05
C PRO A 349 -23.04 20.54 19.54
N SER A 350 -21.89 20.61 20.21
CA SER A 350 -21.71 20.90 21.62
C SER A 350 -22.39 22.21 22.07
N LYS A 351 -23.43 22.09 22.89
CA LYS A 351 -24.00 23.22 23.63
C LYS A 351 -23.17 23.49 24.88
N ARG A 352 -22.58 24.69 24.91
CA ARG A 352 -21.97 25.34 26.08
C ARG A 352 -22.79 25.12 27.35
N TYR A 353 -22.16 24.62 28.41
CA TYR A 353 -22.68 24.69 29.77
C TYR A 353 -22.90 26.17 30.17
N LYS A 354 -24.16 26.55 30.39
CA LYS A 354 -24.51 27.74 31.16
C LYS A 354 -24.59 27.33 32.63
N LEU A 355 -23.80 27.97 33.48
CA LEU A 355 -23.98 27.95 34.93
C LEU A 355 -25.18 28.84 35.26
N ASP A 356 -26.26 28.25 35.75
CA ASP A 356 -27.36 29.01 36.36
C ASP A 356 -26.96 29.40 37.80
N PRO A 357 -27.20 30.64 38.25
CA PRO A 357 -26.93 31.05 39.62
C PRO A 357 -27.98 30.45 40.57
N ILE A 358 -27.52 29.86 41.67
CA ILE A 358 -28.37 29.39 42.76
C ILE A 358 -29.10 30.61 43.36
N SER A 359 -30.42 30.68 43.17
CA SER A 359 -31.27 31.67 43.81
C SER A 359 -31.33 31.41 45.32
N ALA A 360 -30.77 32.33 46.09
CA ALA A 360 -30.85 32.39 47.53
C ALA A 360 -32.21 32.96 47.96
N ASP A 361 -33.26 32.15 47.90
CA ASP A 361 -34.50 32.42 48.60
C ASP A 361 -35.00 31.11 49.21
N HIS A 362 -35.44 31.18 50.46
CA HIS A 362 -35.97 30.15 51.38
C HIS A 362 -35.13 29.97 52.65
N PHE A 363 -34.89 31.08 53.37
CA PHE A 363 -34.54 31.04 54.79
C PHE A 363 -35.62 31.79 55.59
N ALA A 364 -36.59 31.03 56.11
CA ALA A 364 -37.48 31.47 57.17
C ALA A 364 -37.60 30.33 58.19
N PRO A 365 -37.20 30.52 59.46
CA PRO A 365 -37.23 29.47 60.46
C PRO A 365 -38.57 29.47 61.21
N PRO A 366 -39.16 28.30 61.52
CA PRO A 366 -40.10 28.18 62.62
C PRO A 366 -39.37 27.63 63.85
N HIS A 367 -39.59 28.34 64.95
CA HIS A 367 -39.17 28.01 66.31
C HIS A 367 -39.71 26.65 66.80
N ASP A 368 -38.94 26.07 67.72
CA ASP A 368 -39.30 25.07 68.74
C ASP A 368 -39.55 23.61 68.30
N TYR A 369 -38.55 22.75 68.51
CA TYR A 369 -38.48 21.74 69.59
C TYR A 369 -37.33 20.73 69.33
N VAL A 370 -36.28 20.83 70.15
CA VAL A 370 -35.65 19.76 70.95
C VAL A 370 -35.01 18.54 70.22
N HIS A 371 -33.68 18.61 70.12
CA HIS A 371 -32.67 17.54 70.33
C HIS A 371 -32.66 16.21 69.54
N GLY A 372 -33.57 15.93 68.61
CA GLY A 372 -33.55 14.68 67.82
C GLY A 372 -32.94 14.75 66.41
N ARG A 373 -32.67 15.96 65.88
CA ARG A 373 -32.38 16.17 64.44
C ARG A 373 -30.90 16.31 64.09
N TRP A 374 -30.05 16.57 65.09
CA TRP A 374 -28.62 16.77 64.87
C TRP A 374 -27.88 15.46 64.62
N THR A 375 -28.32 14.35 65.20
CA THR A 375 -27.73 13.02 64.98
C THR A 375 -28.01 12.49 63.58
N GLY A 376 -29.20 12.71 63.02
CA GLY A 376 -29.54 12.29 61.65
C GLY A 376 -28.80 13.09 60.58
N LEU A 377 -28.57 14.38 60.81
CA LEU A 377 -27.84 15.23 59.87
C LEU A 377 -26.33 14.95 59.90
N THR A 378 -25.75 14.73 61.10
CA THR A 378 -24.34 14.32 61.22
C THR A 378 -24.11 12.90 60.71
N GLN A 379 -25.04 11.97 60.95
CA GLN A 379 -24.97 10.61 60.43
C GLN A 379 -25.10 10.58 58.90
N GLY A 380 -26.04 11.33 58.32
CA GLY A 380 -26.17 11.44 56.86
C GLY A 380 -24.95 12.08 56.19
N LEU A 381 -24.32 13.06 56.83
CA LEU A 381 -23.06 13.64 56.35
C LEU A 381 -21.91 12.61 56.42
N LEU A 382 -21.85 11.81 57.48
CA LEU A 382 -20.85 10.77 57.68
C LEU A 382 -20.99 9.65 56.64
N GLU A 383 -22.23 9.25 56.34
CA GLU A 383 -22.55 8.26 55.30
C GLU A 383 -22.16 8.76 53.91
N GLN A 384 -22.45 10.04 53.59
CA GLN A 384 -21.98 10.65 52.33
C GLN A 384 -20.46 10.76 52.27
N TYR A 385 -19.80 11.14 53.37
CA TYR A 385 -18.34 11.19 53.44
C TYR A 385 -17.71 9.81 53.23
N ASN A 386 -18.24 8.77 53.88
CA ASN A 386 -17.77 7.40 53.71
C ASN A 386 -18.03 6.88 52.28
N ALA A 387 -19.15 7.25 51.65
CA ALA A 387 -19.42 6.93 50.25
C ALA A 387 -18.44 7.62 49.30
N LEU A 388 -18.08 8.88 49.57
CA LEU A 388 -17.07 9.62 48.80
C LEU A 388 -15.68 9.01 48.97
N VAL A 389 -15.28 8.64 50.19
CA VAL A 389 -14.00 7.96 50.47
C VAL A 389 -13.97 6.58 49.80
N GLY A 390 -15.09 5.86 49.78
CA GLY A 390 -15.21 4.59 49.04
C GLY A 390 -15.01 4.78 47.53
N ARG A 391 -15.62 5.82 46.96
CA ARG A 391 -15.47 6.17 45.55
C ARG A 391 -14.05 6.63 45.20
N GLU A 392 -13.40 7.39 46.08
CA GLU A 392 -12.02 7.82 45.92
C GLU A 392 -11.08 6.60 45.90
N ARG A 393 -11.27 5.64 46.80
CA ARG A 393 -10.50 4.37 46.79
C ARG A 393 -10.71 3.56 45.51
N GLN A 394 -11.94 3.49 45.00
CA GLN A 394 -12.22 2.82 43.72
C GLN A 394 -11.49 3.50 42.56
N LEU A 395 -11.55 4.83 42.48
CA LEU A 395 -10.86 5.60 41.44
C LEU A 395 -9.34 5.47 41.54
N VAL A 396 -8.77 5.44 42.75
CA VAL A 396 -7.33 5.22 42.95
C VAL A 396 -6.93 3.83 42.44
N ASN A 397 -7.71 2.79 42.74
CA ASN A 397 -7.45 1.43 42.26
C ASN A 397 -7.58 1.33 40.73
N GLU A 398 -8.57 2.01 40.14
CA GLU A 398 -8.73 2.10 38.67
C GLU A 398 -7.52 2.79 38.03
N ILE A 399 -7.06 3.92 38.59
CA ILE A 399 -5.88 4.63 38.10
C ILE A 399 -4.62 3.75 38.19
N GLU A 400 -4.44 3.01 39.29
CA GLU A 400 -3.32 2.07 39.44
C GLU A 400 -3.38 0.93 38.41
N SER A 401 -4.57 0.40 38.14
CA SER A 401 -4.78 -0.64 37.12
C SER A 401 -4.46 -0.12 35.71
N HIS A 402 -4.89 1.11 35.39
CA HIS A 402 -4.59 1.74 34.11
C HIS A 402 -3.10 2.05 33.95
N ARG A 403 -2.43 2.45 35.04
CA ARG A 403 -0.97 2.65 35.05
C ARG A 403 -0.23 1.35 34.76
N LEU A 404 -0.63 0.24 35.37
CA LEU A 404 -0.03 -1.06 35.10
C LEU A 404 -0.26 -1.53 33.65
N LEU A 405 -1.44 -1.27 33.11
CA LEU A 405 -1.75 -1.58 31.72
C LEU A 405 -0.93 -0.72 30.74
N ALA A 406 -0.76 0.57 31.04
CA ALA A 406 0.08 1.45 30.24
C ALA A 406 1.57 1.04 30.27
N THR A 407 2.11 0.67 31.44
CA THR A 407 3.51 0.23 31.53
C THR A 407 3.74 -1.10 30.82
N THR A 408 2.83 -2.06 30.92
CA THR A 408 2.92 -3.34 30.19
C THR A 408 2.84 -3.14 28.67
N GLN A 409 1.97 -2.24 28.20
CA GLN A 409 1.92 -1.86 26.78
C GLN A 409 3.22 -1.19 26.33
N GLN A 410 3.77 -0.28 27.14
CA GLN A 410 5.03 0.39 26.83
C GLN A 410 6.19 -0.62 26.70
N LEU A 411 6.32 -1.55 27.65
CA LEU A 411 7.34 -2.60 27.59
C LEU A 411 7.20 -3.49 26.35
N LYS A 412 5.96 -3.78 25.94
CA LYS A 412 5.70 -4.54 24.71
C LYS A 412 6.14 -3.77 23.47
N MET A 413 5.87 -2.47 23.41
CA MET A 413 6.31 -1.63 22.29
C MET A 413 7.83 -1.50 22.25
N GLU A 414 8.51 -1.34 23.39
CA GLU A 414 9.97 -1.31 23.48
C GLU A 414 10.59 -2.63 23.00
N SER A 415 10.03 -3.77 23.43
CA SER A 415 10.46 -5.10 22.94
C SER A 415 10.29 -5.26 21.42
N GLN A 416 9.18 -4.76 20.86
CA GLN A 416 8.95 -4.78 19.41
C GLN A 416 9.93 -3.86 18.68
N GLN A 417 10.23 -2.67 19.22
CA GLN A 417 11.22 -1.76 18.65
C GLN A 417 12.62 -2.39 18.64
N ASP A 418 13.01 -3.10 19.71
CA ASP A 418 14.27 -3.81 19.79
C ASP A 418 14.37 -4.97 18.77
N GLU A 419 13.26 -5.68 18.54
CA GLU A 419 13.19 -6.72 17.51
C GLU A 419 13.32 -6.12 16.11
N ILE A 420 12.60 -5.04 15.81
CA ILE A 420 12.72 -4.32 14.54
C ILE A 420 14.16 -3.82 14.35
N ALA A 421 14.78 -3.24 15.37
CA ALA A 421 16.16 -2.78 15.31
C ALA A 421 17.17 -3.93 15.10
N ARG A 422 16.88 -5.14 15.60
CA ARG A 422 17.68 -6.34 15.31
C ARG A 422 17.50 -6.80 13.86
N GLN A 423 16.26 -6.83 13.36
CA GLN A 423 15.97 -7.20 11.97
C GLN A 423 16.58 -6.22 10.98
N VAL A 424 16.50 -4.91 11.22
CA VAL A 424 17.15 -3.89 10.38
C VAL A 424 18.67 -4.07 10.33
N ARG A 425 19.30 -4.39 11.45
CA ARG A 425 20.74 -4.71 11.49
C ARG A 425 21.10 -5.97 10.72
N GLN A 426 20.27 -7.01 10.80
CA GLN A 426 20.45 -8.22 9.99
C GLN A 426 20.24 -7.93 8.50
N HIS A 427 19.25 -7.12 8.13
CA HIS A 427 19.03 -6.74 6.74
C HIS A 427 20.23 -5.97 6.18
N ALA A 428 20.78 -5.03 6.95
CA ALA A 428 21.98 -4.30 6.56
C ALA A 428 23.20 -5.21 6.37
N SER A 429 23.39 -6.23 7.22
CA SER A 429 24.49 -7.19 7.05
C SER A 429 24.27 -8.08 5.82
N PHE A 430 23.03 -8.52 5.55
CA PHE A 430 22.71 -9.26 4.34
C PHE A 430 22.96 -8.43 3.07
N GLU A 431 22.56 -7.16 3.05
CA GLU A 431 22.86 -6.26 1.94
C GLU A 431 24.37 -6.11 1.68
N GLU A 432 25.18 -6.03 2.73
CA GLU A 432 26.64 -5.97 2.58
C GLU A 432 27.19 -7.27 1.98
N THR A 433 26.67 -8.43 2.41
CA THR A 433 27.08 -9.73 1.85
C THR A 433 26.66 -9.89 0.39
N ILE A 434 25.44 -9.45 0.03
CA ILE A 434 24.95 -9.45 -1.35
C ILE A 434 25.86 -8.58 -2.21
N GLY A 435 26.19 -7.35 -1.79
CA GLY A 435 27.09 -6.48 -2.55
C GLY A 435 28.50 -7.07 -2.74
N LYS A 436 29.02 -7.83 -1.75
CA LYS A 436 30.30 -8.56 -1.91
C LYS A 436 30.20 -9.70 -2.92
N LEU A 437 29.07 -10.41 -2.94
CA LEU A 437 28.80 -11.51 -3.88
C LEU A 437 28.59 -10.98 -5.30
N GLU A 438 27.83 -9.89 -5.48
CA GLU A 438 27.63 -9.24 -6.78
C GLU A 438 28.96 -8.81 -7.42
N ARG A 439 29.85 -8.15 -6.66
CA ARG A 439 31.20 -7.80 -7.14
C ARG A 439 32.07 -9.03 -7.45
N LYS A 440 31.79 -10.19 -6.84
CA LYS A 440 32.50 -11.44 -7.15
C LYS A 440 31.96 -12.06 -8.44
N VAL A 441 30.65 -11.98 -8.66
CA VAL A 441 29.99 -12.41 -9.90
C VAL A 441 30.45 -11.56 -11.07
N GLU A 442 30.44 -10.23 -10.94
CA GLU A 442 30.89 -9.30 -12.00
C GLU A 442 32.34 -9.56 -12.42
N ARG A 443 33.24 -9.78 -11.44
CA ARG A 443 34.62 -10.19 -11.73
C ARG A 443 34.67 -11.54 -12.45
N GLY A 444 33.88 -12.51 -12.00
CA GLY A 444 33.80 -13.84 -12.64
C GLY A 444 33.29 -13.78 -14.08
N GLU A 445 32.29 -12.95 -14.36
CA GLU A 445 31.76 -12.71 -15.71
C GLU A 445 32.81 -12.05 -16.60
N SER A 446 33.52 -11.03 -16.10
CA SER A 446 34.60 -10.38 -16.86
C SER A 446 35.73 -11.34 -17.22
N ASP A 447 36.10 -12.26 -16.32
CA ASP A 447 37.12 -13.27 -16.58
C ASP A 447 36.61 -14.39 -17.50
N ALA A 448 35.31 -14.71 -17.47
CA ALA A 448 34.70 -15.65 -18.40
C ALA A 448 34.74 -15.10 -19.83
N VAL A 449 34.36 -13.83 -20.03
CA VAL A 449 34.44 -13.16 -21.34
C VAL A 449 35.86 -13.17 -21.88
N ARG A 450 36.87 -12.82 -21.07
CA ARG A 450 38.29 -12.87 -21.47
C ARG A 450 38.74 -14.27 -21.90
N LYS A 451 38.28 -15.31 -21.20
CA LYS A 451 38.60 -16.69 -21.57
C LYS A 451 37.91 -17.11 -22.87
N GLU A 452 36.68 -16.66 -23.08
CA GLU A 452 35.94 -16.96 -24.30
C GLU A 452 36.59 -16.28 -25.52
N GLU A 453 37.04 -15.03 -25.38
CA GLU A 453 37.86 -14.36 -26.39
C GLU A 453 39.19 -15.10 -26.66
N ALA A 454 39.86 -15.59 -25.62
CA ALA A 454 41.09 -16.38 -25.77
C ALA A 454 40.84 -17.72 -26.47
N VAL A 455 39.71 -18.38 -26.21
CA VAL A 455 39.32 -19.63 -26.88
C VAL A 455 39.09 -19.37 -28.38
N VAL A 456 38.41 -18.29 -28.74
CA VAL A 456 38.20 -17.92 -30.16
C VAL A 456 39.54 -17.68 -30.86
N ARG A 457 40.44 -16.91 -30.24
CA ARG A 457 41.80 -16.68 -30.80
C ARG A 457 42.58 -17.97 -31.00
N LEU A 458 42.55 -18.87 -30.01
CA LEU A 458 43.21 -20.18 -30.12
C LEU A 458 42.55 -21.07 -31.19
N GLN A 459 41.24 -20.97 -31.40
CA GLN A 459 40.55 -21.68 -32.48
C GLN A 459 40.98 -21.16 -33.86
N ASP A 460 41.13 -19.84 -34.02
CA ASP A 460 41.63 -19.22 -35.25
C ASP A 460 43.10 -19.58 -35.52
N GLU A 461 43.94 -19.59 -34.48
CA GLU A 461 45.33 -20.07 -34.56
C GLU A 461 45.39 -21.54 -34.95
N VAL A 462 44.56 -22.41 -34.36
CA VAL A 462 44.48 -23.82 -34.73
C VAL A 462 43.98 -24.00 -36.17
N ALA A 463 43.03 -23.18 -36.62
CA ALA A 463 42.53 -23.24 -37.99
C ALA A 463 43.61 -22.82 -39.00
N SER A 464 44.35 -21.75 -38.72
CA SER A 464 45.46 -21.29 -39.56
C SER A 464 46.62 -22.29 -39.59
N LEU A 465 46.99 -22.86 -38.45
CA LEU A 465 48.02 -23.91 -38.38
C LEU A 465 47.60 -25.18 -39.11
N LYS A 466 46.31 -25.59 -39.04
CA LYS A 466 45.78 -26.71 -39.84
C LYS A 466 45.81 -26.44 -41.35
N ALA A 467 45.57 -25.20 -41.77
CA ALA A 467 45.66 -24.80 -43.17
C ALA A 467 47.12 -24.84 -43.67
N ILE A 468 48.08 -24.39 -42.84
CA ILE A 468 49.52 -24.45 -43.13
C ILE A 468 50.03 -25.91 -43.14
N LEU A 469 49.48 -26.78 -42.28
CA LEU A 469 49.82 -28.21 -42.27
C LEU A 469 49.31 -28.94 -43.52
N ALA A 470 48.25 -28.44 -44.16
CA ALA A 470 47.69 -29.00 -45.39
C ALA A 470 48.49 -28.60 -46.65
N SER A 471 49.27 -27.52 -46.61
CA SER A 471 50.07 -27.01 -47.74
C SER A 471 51.52 -27.50 -47.71
N GLY A 472 51.74 -28.74 -47.29
CA GLY A 472 53.05 -29.22 -46.83
C GLY A 472 54.24 -28.91 -47.73
N GLU A 473 55.33 -28.46 -47.11
CA GLU A 473 56.71 -28.65 -47.58
C GLU A 473 57.67 -28.62 -46.38
N ASP A 474 58.70 -29.48 -46.48
CA ASP A 474 60.03 -29.45 -45.88
C ASP A 474 60.35 -29.84 -44.42
N ALA A 475 61.38 -30.69 -44.34
CA ALA A 475 61.85 -31.45 -43.18
C ALA A 475 62.50 -30.61 -42.07
N GLU A 476 62.68 -29.30 -42.26
CA GLU A 476 63.14 -28.36 -41.23
C GLU A 476 62.00 -27.91 -40.29
N ILE A 477 60.75 -28.08 -40.73
CA ILE A 477 59.55 -27.80 -39.92
C ILE A 477 59.30 -28.93 -38.91
N LYS A 478 59.71 -30.17 -39.18
CA LYS A 478 59.53 -31.29 -38.23
C LYS A 478 60.30 -31.11 -36.92
N THR A 479 61.47 -30.47 -36.95
CA THR A 479 62.27 -30.21 -35.75
C THR A 479 61.70 -29.06 -34.94
N LYS A 480 61.31 -27.95 -35.59
CA LYS A 480 60.58 -26.84 -34.93
C LYS A 480 59.20 -27.27 -34.41
N GLN A 481 58.47 -28.11 -35.15
CA GLN A 481 57.22 -28.72 -34.69
C GLN A 481 57.46 -29.68 -33.52
N GLN A 482 58.57 -30.41 -33.47
CA GLN A 482 58.89 -31.25 -32.30
C GLN A 482 59.19 -30.41 -31.06
N GLU A 483 59.88 -29.28 -31.20
CA GLU A 483 60.10 -28.31 -30.12
C GLU A 483 58.79 -27.63 -29.69
N GLU A 484 57.93 -27.27 -30.64
CA GLU A 484 56.63 -26.65 -30.38
C GLU A 484 55.62 -27.65 -29.79
N ILE A 485 55.65 -28.91 -30.20
CA ILE A 485 54.91 -30.02 -29.58
C ILE A 485 55.41 -30.27 -28.15
N GLN A 486 56.72 -30.13 -27.88
CA GLN A 486 57.25 -30.22 -26.52
C GLN A 486 56.84 -29.01 -25.66
N ALA A 487 56.86 -27.79 -26.22
CA ALA A 487 56.37 -26.59 -25.56
C ALA A 487 54.85 -26.69 -25.27
N LEU A 488 54.07 -27.19 -26.22
CA LEU A 488 52.64 -27.44 -26.06
C LEU A 488 52.37 -28.57 -25.07
N LYS A 489 53.18 -29.64 -25.04
CA LYS A 489 53.07 -30.70 -24.01
C LYS A 489 53.37 -30.18 -22.61
N THR A 490 54.39 -29.34 -22.45
CA THR A 490 54.71 -28.74 -21.15
C THR A 490 53.65 -27.72 -20.73
N SER A 491 53.08 -26.97 -21.68
CA SER A 491 51.92 -26.10 -21.44
C SER A 491 50.68 -26.91 -21.07
N LEU A 492 50.40 -28.03 -21.75
CA LEU A 492 49.32 -28.94 -21.41
C LEU A 492 49.52 -29.60 -20.04
N GLN A 493 50.75 -29.97 -19.68
CA GLN A 493 51.04 -30.48 -18.34
C GLN A 493 50.81 -29.42 -17.26
N LYS A 494 51.19 -28.16 -17.51
CA LYS A 494 50.87 -27.05 -16.59
C LYS A 494 49.37 -26.78 -16.53
N ALA A 495 48.67 -26.83 -17.65
CA ALA A 495 47.22 -26.67 -17.72
C ALA A 495 46.51 -27.82 -16.98
N ASN A 496 46.95 -29.06 -17.15
CA ASN A 496 46.41 -30.21 -16.41
C ASN A 496 46.73 -30.12 -14.91
N ALA A 497 47.95 -29.75 -14.52
CA ALA A 497 48.29 -29.55 -13.11
C ALA A 497 47.45 -28.44 -12.45
N THR A 498 47.12 -27.37 -13.19
CA THR A 498 46.21 -26.32 -12.70
C THR A 498 44.74 -26.77 -12.69
N ALA A 499 44.32 -27.61 -13.63
CA ALA A 499 43.00 -28.24 -13.62
C ALA A 499 42.86 -29.22 -12.43
N ASP A 500 43.87 -30.03 -12.15
CA ASP A 500 43.92 -30.94 -11.00
C ASP A 500 43.92 -30.17 -9.68
N ALA A 501 44.68 -29.07 -9.58
CA ALA A 501 44.65 -28.18 -8.41
C ALA A 501 43.25 -27.59 -8.18
N ARG A 502 42.56 -27.16 -9.24
CA ARG A 502 41.17 -26.68 -9.16
C ARG A 502 40.18 -27.79 -8.87
N SER A 503 40.41 -29.01 -9.35
CA SER A 503 39.58 -30.16 -9.01
C SER A 503 39.67 -30.46 -7.51
N ASN A 504 40.90 -30.48 -6.98
CA ASN A 504 41.14 -30.68 -5.55
C ASN A 504 40.53 -29.56 -4.69
N GLU A 505 40.59 -28.30 -5.15
CA GLU A 505 39.92 -27.18 -4.49
C GLU A 505 38.39 -27.33 -4.53
N ASN A 506 37.81 -27.74 -5.67
CA ASN A 506 36.38 -28.01 -5.78
C ASN A 506 35.93 -29.17 -4.88
N ASP A 507 36.73 -30.23 -4.79
CA ASP A 507 36.43 -31.36 -3.91
C ASP A 507 36.53 -30.95 -2.43
N TYR A 508 37.52 -30.12 -2.07
CA TYR A 508 37.58 -29.51 -0.74
C TYR A 508 36.34 -28.66 -0.46
N MET A 509 35.94 -27.78 -1.40
CA MET A 509 34.75 -26.96 -1.26
C MET A 509 33.46 -27.79 -1.16
N ARG A 510 33.37 -28.92 -1.86
CA ARG A 510 32.25 -29.87 -1.73
C ARG A 510 32.19 -30.47 -0.33
N THR A 511 33.33 -30.88 0.23
CA THR A 511 33.37 -31.44 1.59
C THR A 511 33.00 -30.39 2.64
N GLU A 512 33.46 -29.15 2.50
CA GLU A 512 33.10 -28.07 3.42
C GLU A 512 31.62 -27.67 3.28
N TYR A 513 31.08 -27.65 2.06
CA TYR A 513 29.66 -27.45 1.84
C TYR A 513 28.82 -28.56 2.49
N GLN A 514 29.25 -29.81 2.36
CA GLN A 514 28.57 -30.94 2.99
C GLN A 514 28.60 -30.85 4.52
N LYS A 515 29.74 -30.52 5.13
CA LYS A 515 29.83 -30.27 6.58
C LYS A 515 28.94 -29.11 7.03
N ALA A 516 28.90 -28.02 6.27
CA ALA A 516 28.03 -26.89 6.57
C ALA A 516 26.54 -27.29 6.47
N SER A 517 26.18 -28.12 5.49
CA SER A 517 24.83 -28.64 5.32
C SER A 517 24.43 -29.59 6.46
N GLU A 518 25.33 -30.46 6.89
CA GLU A 518 25.14 -31.35 8.05
C GLU A 518 24.94 -30.52 9.33
N SER A 519 25.79 -29.52 9.57
CA SER A 519 25.65 -28.58 10.71
C SER A 519 24.33 -27.81 10.69
N ALA A 520 23.90 -27.34 9.51
CA ALA A 520 22.60 -26.66 9.36
C ALA A 520 21.43 -27.61 9.65
N SER A 521 21.53 -28.88 9.23
CA SER A 521 20.52 -29.91 9.52
C SER A 521 20.45 -30.22 11.02
N GLU A 522 21.59 -30.33 11.70
CA GLU A 522 21.65 -30.49 13.16
C GLU A 522 21.04 -29.29 13.90
N ALA A 523 21.30 -28.06 13.43
CA ALA A 523 20.71 -26.86 13.99
C ALA A 523 19.18 -26.85 13.82
N LEU A 524 18.68 -27.25 12.65
CA LEU A 524 17.23 -27.40 12.40
C LEU A 524 16.60 -28.45 13.31
N ALA A 525 17.27 -29.59 13.53
CA ALA A 525 16.81 -30.61 14.46
C ALA A 525 16.73 -30.07 15.90
N LYS A 526 17.73 -29.30 16.35
CA LYS A 526 17.73 -28.65 17.67
C LYS A 526 16.60 -27.63 17.81
N VAL A 527 16.35 -26.82 16.78
CA VAL A 527 15.21 -25.89 16.77
C VAL A 527 13.89 -26.64 16.88
N GLY A 528 13.74 -27.77 16.18
CA GLY A 528 12.56 -28.64 16.30
C GLY A 528 12.34 -29.19 17.71
N VAL A 529 13.41 -29.62 18.39
CA VAL A 529 13.31 -30.09 19.79
C VAL A 529 12.92 -28.94 20.72
N LEU A 530 13.54 -27.77 20.57
CA LEU A 530 13.24 -26.60 21.40
C LEU A 530 11.81 -26.09 21.19
N THR A 531 11.27 -26.16 19.97
CA THR A 531 9.86 -25.79 19.72
C THR A 531 8.90 -26.77 20.36
N THR A 532 9.21 -28.07 20.35
CA THR A 532 8.39 -29.06 21.08
C THR A 532 8.45 -28.86 22.59
N GLU A 533 9.63 -28.56 23.16
CA GLU A 533 9.77 -28.27 24.58
C GLU A 533 9.02 -26.99 25.00
N LEU A 534 9.04 -25.96 24.15
CA LEU A 534 8.30 -24.71 24.39
C LEU A 534 6.78 -24.96 24.33
N ALA A 535 6.31 -25.78 23.39
CA ALA A 535 4.90 -26.17 23.31
C ALA A 535 4.45 -26.95 24.55
N GLU A 536 5.25 -27.90 25.05
CA GLU A 536 4.96 -28.63 26.29
C GLU A 536 4.96 -27.71 27.52
N ALA A 537 5.91 -26.78 27.60
CA ALA A 537 5.99 -25.82 28.71
C ALA A 537 4.77 -24.89 28.74
N ASN A 538 4.34 -24.39 27.58
CA ASN A 538 3.12 -23.58 27.46
C ASN A 538 1.87 -24.37 27.86
N GLN A 539 1.75 -25.63 27.42
CA GLN A 539 0.63 -26.48 27.81
C GLN A 539 0.58 -26.73 29.33
N ARG A 540 1.75 -26.90 29.98
CA ARG A 540 1.82 -27.00 31.45
C ARG A 540 1.40 -25.71 32.13
N ALA A 541 1.88 -24.56 31.64
CA ALA A 541 1.50 -23.25 32.17
C ALA A 541 -0.03 -23.02 32.06
N ASP A 542 -0.63 -23.31 30.90
CA ASP A 542 -2.07 -23.20 30.69
C ASP A 542 -2.87 -24.13 31.62
N GLY A 543 -2.36 -25.34 31.86
CA GLY A 543 -2.92 -26.29 32.84
C GLY A 543 -2.89 -25.74 34.27
N GLU A 544 -1.78 -25.12 34.68
CA GLU A 544 -1.65 -24.48 36.00
C GLU A 544 -2.57 -23.25 36.13
N TYR A 545 -2.69 -22.42 35.09
CA TYR A 545 -3.64 -21.30 35.08
C TYR A 545 -5.09 -21.78 35.20
N ALA A 546 -5.47 -22.87 34.54
CA ALA A 546 -6.79 -23.46 34.66
C ALA A 546 -7.04 -24.03 36.07
N ALA A 547 -6.03 -24.63 36.70
CA ALA A 547 -6.11 -25.12 38.07
C ALA A 547 -6.28 -23.96 39.08
N LEU A 548 -5.50 -22.89 38.93
CA LEU A 548 -5.62 -21.69 39.75
C LEU A 548 -6.99 -21.03 39.62
N ARG A 549 -7.52 -20.92 38.41
CA ARG A 549 -8.89 -20.39 38.18
C ARG A 549 -9.96 -21.22 38.88
N LYS A 550 -9.85 -22.55 38.85
CA LYS A 550 -10.81 -23.42 39.57
C LYS A 550 -10.74 -23.17 41.07
N LEU A 551 -9.53 -23.09 41.62
CA LEU A 551 -9.33 -22.84 43.05
C LEU A 551 -9.91 -21.49 43.47
N THR A 552 -9.72 -20.43 42.69
CA THR A 552 -10.35 -19.13 42.96
C THR A 552 -11.87 -19.17 42.87
N PHE A 553 -12.44 -19.91 41.91
CA PHE A 553 -13.90 -20.08 41.82
C PHE A 553 -14.47 -20.87 43.00
N ASP A 554 -13.75 -21.90 43.46
CA ASP A 554 -14.15 -22.69 44.61
C ASP A 554 -14.08 -21.86 45.91
N GLU A 555 -13.05 -21.03 46.09
CA GLU A 555 -12.94 -20.08 47.20
C GLU A 555 -14.08 -19.03 47.16
N GLU A 556 -14.35 -18.43 46.00
CA GLU A 556 -15.47 -17.50 45.84
C GLU A 556 -16.81 -18.16 46.17
N ARG A 557 -16.99 -19.42 45.76
CA ARG A 557 -18.20 -20.18 46.05
C ARG A 557 -18.35 -20.46 47.53
N GLU A 558 -17.28 -20.86 48.23
CA GLU A 558 -17.31 -21.06 49.69
C GLU A 558 -17.69 -19.78 50.43
N ILE A 559 -17.15 -18.63 50.01
CA ILE A 559 -17.51 -17.32 50.57
C ILE A 559 -19.02 -17.05 50.36
N ARG A 560 -19.53 -17.27 49.15
CA ARG A 560 -20.97 -17.07 48.86
C ARG A 560 -21.86 -18.02 49.65
N ASP A 561 -21.48 -19.28 49.80
CA ASP A 561 -22.22 -20.25 50.59
C ASP A 561 -22.25 -19.85 52.08
N SER A 562 -21.15 -19.27 52.59
CA SER A 562 -21.10 -18.71 53.95
C SER A 562 -22.01 -17.48 54.12
N GLU A 563 -22.03 -16.55 53.16
CA GLU A 563 -22.96 -15.40 53.16
C GLU A 563 -24.43 -15.86 53.13
N ILE A 564 -24.75 -16.87 52.31
CA ILE A 564 -26.09 -17.44 52.23
C ILE A 564 -26.49 -18.06 53.57
N ALA A 565 -25.58 -18.76 54.24
CA ALA A 565 -25.84 -19.33 55.56
C ALA A 565 -26.11 -18.23 56.60
N GLU A 566 -25.31 -17.16 56.63
CA GLU A 566 -25.56 -16.03 57.53
C GLU A 566 -26.89 -15.33 57.25
N LEU A 567 -27.22 -15.10 55.97
CA LEU A 567 -28.48 -14.47 55.58
C LEU A 567 -29.68 -15.34 55.96
N LYS A 568 -29.59 -16.66 55.82
CA LYS A 568 -30.64 -17.58 56.29
C LYS A 568 -30.87 -17.47 57.79
N VAL A 569 -29.80 -17.44 58.59
CA VAL A 569 -29.91 -17.25 60.06
C VAL A 569 -30.50 -15.87 60.39
N LYS A 570 -30.14 -14.81 59.66
CA LYS A 570 -30.74 -13.47 59.84
C LYS A 570 -32.23 -13.48 59.50
N VAL A 571 -32.64 -14.14 58.42
CA VAL A 571 -34.06 -14.28 58.04
C VAL A 571 -34.82 -15.06 59.11
N GLU A 572 -34.29 -16.18 59.59
CA GLU A 572 -34.92 -16.98 60.65
C GLU A 572 -35.09 -16.17 61.94
N ASN A 573 -34.06 -15.41 62.35
CA ASN A 573 -34.15 -14.51 63.50
C ASN A 573 -35.20 -13.40 63.32
N LEU A 574 -35.32 -12.83 62.12
CA LEU A 574 -36.34 -11.82 61.81
C LEU A 574 -37.75 -12.42 61.79
N GLU A 575 -37.91 -13.63 61.26
CA GLU A 575 -39.16 -14.38 61.31
C GLU A 575 -39.59 -14.70 62.74
N GLU A 576 -38.65 -15.11 63.60
CA GLU A 576 -38.92 -15.29 65.04
C GLU A 576 -39.30 -13.98 65.73
N GLN A 577 -38.63 -12.86 65.41
CA GLN A 577 -38.98 -11.55 65.95
C GLN A 577 -40.37 -11.10 65.51
N LEU A 578 -40.72 -11.29 64.24
CA LEU A 578 -42.06 -11.02 63.71
C LEU A 578 -43.11 -11.91 64.38
N LYS A 579 -42.81 -13.19 64.59
CA LYS A 579 -43.69 -14.12 65.31
C LYS A 579 -43.92 -13.65 66.75
N ARG A 580 -42.88 -13.29 67.49
CA ARG A 580 -42.99 -12.74 68.85
C ARG A 580 -43.78 -11.43 68.88
N GLN A 581 -43.60 -10.53 67.91
CA GLN A 581 -44.40 -9.30 67.81
C GLN A 581 -45.87 -9.58 67.48
N SER A 582 -46.14 -10.60 66.65
CA SER A 582 -47.51 -11.03 66.33
C SER A 582 -48.22 -11.69 67.51
N GLU A 583 -47.49 -12.41 68.38
CA GLU A 583 -48.01 -13.02 69.61
C GLU A 583 -48.20 -11.99 70.74
N ALA A 584 -47.42 -10.90 70.73
CA ALA A 584 -47.52 -9.79 71.69
C ALA A 584 -48.64 -8.77 71.36
N ALA A 585 -49.31 -8.88 70.21
CA ALA A 585 -50.45 -8.04 69.88
C ALA A 585 -51.71 -8.51 70.65
N PRO A 586 -52.35 -7.67 71.49
CA PRO A 586 -53.57 -8.05 72.18
C PRO A 586 -54.73 -8.25 71.19
N LYS A 587 -55.45 -9.36 71.34
CA LYS A 587 -56.71 -9.66 70.64
C LYS A 587 -57.81 -8.70 71.11
N THR A 588 -57.82 -7.47 70.64
CA THR A 588 -58.92 -6.52 70.84
C THR A 588 -59.97 -6.64 69.74
N SER A 589 -61.10 -7.21 70.15
CA SER A 589 -62.47 -7.06 69.65
C SER A 589 -62.71 -6.80 68.16
N ARG A 590 -63.18 -7.84 67.49
CA ARG A 590 -64.47 -7.87 66.75
C ARG A 590 -65.33 -6.59 66.89
N ALA A 591 -65.54 -5.92 65.76
CA ALA A 591 -66.81 -5.90 65.02
C ALA A 591 -67.34 -4.51 64.62
N ARG A 592 -67.84 -4.48 63.38
CA ARG A 592 -68.78 -3.55 62.74
C ARG A 592 -68.23 -2.23 62.22
N TYR A 593 -68.06 -2.18 60.90
CA TYR A 593 -68.53 -1.17 59.93
C TYR A 593 -68.09 -1.75 58.57
N GLY A 594 -68.88 -1.95 57.52
CA GLY A 594 -70.07 -1.24 57.10
C GLY A 594 -69.83 -0.70 55.68
N VAL A 595 -70.03 -1.56 54.67
CA VAL A 595 -70.42 -1.26 53.27
C VAL A 595 -69.46 -0.46 52.35
N ARG A 596 -69.31 -0.98 51.11
CA ARG A 596 -69.28 -0.31 49.78
C ARG A 596 -68.12 -0.85 48.92
N SER A 597 -68.35 -1.82 48.04
CA SER A 597 -68.92 -1.73 46.68
C SER A 597 -67.83 -1.61 45.60
N SER A 598 -67.97 -2.43 44.55
CA SER A 598 -67.26 -2.41 43.24
C SER A 598 -65.75 -2.68 43.29
N SER A 599 -65.11 -3.42 42.39
CA SER A 599 -65.49 -4.08 41.14
C SER A 599 -64.28 -4.97 40.79
N VAL A 600 -64.50 -6.26 40.54
CA VAL A 600 -63.45 -7.17 40.05
C VAL A 600 -63.77 -7.53 38.60
N PRO A 601 -62.92 -7.21 37.63
CA PRO A 601 -62.84 -7.96 36.40
C PRO A 601 -62.00 -9.22 36.62
N ARG A 602 -62.57 -10.37 36.25
CA ARG A 602 -61.89 -11.67 36.12
C ARG A 602 -60.98 -11.70 34.88
N ARG A 603 -60.05 -12.66 34.92
CA ARG A 603 -59.29 -13.36 33.84
C ARG A 603 -57.89 -12.80 33.56
N ALA A 604 -56.84 -13.60 33.41
CA ALA A 604 -56.71 -15.06 33.39
C ALA A 604 -55.30 -15.46 33.85
N LEU A 605 -55.20 -16.52 34.65
CA LEU A 605 -54.05 -17.42 34.60
C LEU A 605 -54.23 -18.35 33.41
N SER A 606 -53.17 -18.56 32.65
CA SER A 606 -52.97 -19.81 31.89
C SER A 606 -51.76 -20.55 32.47
N PRO A 607 -51.78 -21.88 32.46
CA PRO A 607 -50.95 -22.72 33.32
C PRO A 607 -49.69 -23.21 32.60
N ALA A 608 -48.63 -23.39 33.38
CA ALA A 608 -47.56 -24.32 33.06
C ALA A 608 -48.07 -25.75 33.29
N ASP A 609 -47.84 -26.64 32.33
CA ASP A 609 -47.64 -28.07 32.57
C ASP A 609 -47.01 -28.70 31.31
N GLY A 610 -45.82 -29.29 31.50
CA GLY A 610 -45.31 -30.35 30.62
C GLY A 610 -45.97 -31.68 30.99
N PRO A 611 -45.87 -32.71 30.14
CA PRO A 611 -44.72 -33.61 30.31
C PRO A 611 -44.14 -34.24 29.02
N ASN A 612 -42.83 -34.45 29.05
CA ASN A 612 -42.09 -35.69 28.74
C ASN A 612 -42.75 -36.73 27.80
N THR A 613 -42.10 -37.08 26.67
CA THR A 613 -41.36 -38.35 26.44
C THR A 613 -41.23 -38.72 24.94
N GLN A 614 -39.96 -38.96 24.52
CA GLN A 614 -39.44 -40.05 23.67
C GLN A 614 -39.81 -40.22 22.17
N SER A 615 -38.80 -40.73 21.44
CA SER A 615 -38.76 -41.37 20.10
C SER A 615 -39.06 -40.46 18.90
N GLU A 616 -38.23 -40.30 17.87
CA GLU A 616 -37.10 -41.05 17.27
C GLU A 616 -36.02 -40.08 16.75
#